data_AF-A0A1B1LR56-F1
#
_entry.id   AF-A0A1B1LR56-F1
#
_cell.length_a   1.000
_cell.length_b   1.000
_cell.length_c   1.000
_cell.angle_alpha   90.00
_cell.angle_beta   90.00
_cell.angle_gamma   90.00
#
_symmetry.space_group_name_H-M   'P 1'
#
loop_
_entity.id
_entity.type
_entity.pdbx_description
1 polymer ?
#
loop_
_entity_poly.entity_id
_entity_poly.type
_entity_poly.pdbx_seq_one_letter_code
_entity_poly.pdbx_strand_id
1 'polypeptide(L)'
;MLENLSDKQILAVAVVSHVYYHHDPMSLIASSETEQGIARLKFWVDTHSGRVTSTPTNDQVNTLLKAPRVELPHVEVPIRSFAKSNDMTMPAGRRGFVHSVLTHLITAQWSSEVELDKIGLTTEDCNNIRSKLFTPKVTPRGTECAKQVLANVIIPALVEDMPAGSKIH
;
A
#
# COMPACT_ATOMS: atom_id res chain seq x y z
N MET A 1 -3.63 18.96 -0.97
CA MET A 1 -4.14 17.62 -1.36
C MET A 1 -3.82 16.60 -0.28
N LEU A 2 -2.53 16.28 -0.03
CA LEU A 2 -2.16 15.34 1.05
C LEU A 2 -2.55 15.85 2.45
N GLU A 3 -2.51 17.17 2.67
CA GLU A 3 -2.89 17.85 3.92
C GLU A 3 -4.37 17.69 4.31
N ASN A 4 -5.25 17.41 3.33
CA ASN A 4 -6.69 17.31 3.57
C ASN A 4 -7.14 15.86 3.78
N LEU A 5 -6.19 14.91 3.80
CA LEU A 5 -6.48 13.49 3.94
C LEU A 5 -6.70 13.11 5.40
N SER A 6 -7.74 12.32 5.63
CA SER A 6 -7.96 11.65 6.91
C SER A 6 -6.80 10.70 7.25
N ASP A 7 -6.66 10.32 8.52
CA ASP A 7 -5.58 9.43 8.95
C ASP A 7 -5.59 8.08 8.21
N LYS A 8 -6.78 7.55 7.87
CA LYS A 8 -6.93 6.33 7.06
C LYS A 8 -6.40 6.52 5.64
N GLN A 9 -6.73 7.64 5.01
CA GLN A 9 -6.25 7.96 3.67
C GLN A 9 -4.74 8.22 3.65
N ILE A 10 -4.18 8.82 4.70
CA ILE A 10 -2.73 8.95 4.89
C ILE A 10 -2.07 7.57 4.94
N LEU A 11 -2.65 6.63 5.68
CA LEU A 11 -2.16 5.27 5.76
C LEU A 11 -2.23 4.56 4.39
N ALA A 12 -3.34 4.70 3.66
CA ALA A 12 -3.48 4.18 2.31
C ALA A 12 -2.41 4.74 1.36
N VAL A 13 -2.15 6.05 1.41
CA VAL A 13 -1.06 6.66 0.63
C VAL A 13 0.30 6.09 1.02
N ALA A 14 0.56 5.85 2.32
CA ALA A 14 1.81 5.27 2.78
C ALA A 14 2.01 3.85 2.23
N VAL A 15 0.97 3.00 2.29
CA VAL A 15 1.01 1.63 1.78
C VAL A 15 1.21 1.62 0.27
N VAL A 16 0.41 2.39 -0.48
CA VAL A 16 0.53 2.44 -1.94
C VAL A 16 1.88 3.02 -2.36
N SER A 17 2.39 4.04 -1.68
CA SER A 17 3.72 4.59 -1.97
C SER A 17 4.81 3.56 -1.73
N HIS A 18 4.70 2.75 -0.67
CA HIS A 18 5.63 1.65 -0.40
C HIS A 18 5.63 0.61 -1.54
N VAL A 19 4.44 0.22 -2.02
CA VAL A 19 4.33 -0.75 -3.12
C VAL A 19 4.79 -0.17 -4.45
N TYR A 20 4.41 1.07 -4.76
CA TYR A 20 4.77 1.74 -6.01
C TYR A 20 6.27 1.94 -6.16
N TYR A 21 6.97 2.31 -5.08
CA TYR A 21 8.42 2.47 -5.08
C TYR A 21 9.18 1.18 -4.74
N HIS A 22 8.48 0.05 -4.55
CA HIS A 22 9.13 -1.22 -4.28
C HIS A 22 10.02 -1.63 -5.46
N HIS A 23 11.21 -2.16 -5.16
CA HIS A 23 12.20 -2.48 -6.18
C HIS A 23 11.73 -3.55 -7.17
N ASP A 24 10.86 -4.45 -6.68
CA ASP A 24 10.17 -5.48 -7.44
C ASP A 24 8.78 -5.68 -6.80
N PRO A 25 7.73 -4.97 -7.23
CA PRO A 25 6.40 -5.09 -6.63
C PRO A 25 5.82 -6.51 -6.68
N MET A 26 6.25 -7.34 -7.64
CA MET A 26 5.80 -8.73 -7.78
C MET A 26 6.32 -9.63 -6.65
N SER A 27 7.50 -9.32 -6.12
CA SER A 27 8.05 -10.05 -4.97
C SER A 27 7.13 -10.00 -3.75
N LEU A 28 6.34 -8.93 -3.58
CA LEU A 28 5.36 -8.77 -2.50
C LEU A 28 4.23 -9.78 -2.59
N ILE A 29 3.84 -10.13 -3.81
CA ILE A 29 2.84 -11.16 -4.09
C ILE A 29 3.45 -12.54 -3.92
N ALA A 30 4.68 -12.75 -4.39
CA ALA A 30 5.37 -14.04 -4.26
C ALA A 30 5.64 -14.40 -2.79
N SER A 31 5.88 -13.41 -1.93
CA SER A 31 6.06 -13.58 -0.49
C SER A 31 4.75 -13.64 0.31
N SER A 32 3.60 -13.56 -0.38
CA SER A 32 2.28 -13.57 0.27
C SER A 32 1.75 -14.98 0.48
N GLU A 33 0.84 -15.13 1.44
CA GLU A 33 0.08 -16.38 1.57
C GLU A 33 -0.89 -16.48 0.40
N THR A 34 -0.75 -17.56 -0.38
CA THR A 34 -1.59 -17.79 -1.56
C THR A 34 -2.51 -18.99 -1.32
N GLU A 35 -3.81 -18.73 -1.35
CA GLU A 35 -4.84 -19.76 -1.21
C GLU A 35 -5.81 -19.64 -2.38
N GLN A 36 -5.99 -20.73 -3.14
CA GLN A 36 -6.93 -20.82 -4.27
C GLN A 36 -6.79 -19.74 -5.36
N GLY A 37 -5.62 -19.07 -5.44
CA GLY A 37 -5.37 -18.00 -6.41
C GLY A 37 -5.70 -16.59 -5.90
N ILE A 38 -5.88 -16.43 -4.59
CA ILE A 38 -5.93 -15.16 -3.87
C ILE A 38 -4.62 -15.00 -3.10
N ALA A 39 -3.98 -13.84 -3.21
CA ALA A 39 -2.79 -13.47 -2.46
C ALA A 39 -3.18 -12.58 -1.28
N ARG A 40 -2.78 -12.95 -0.05
CA ARG A 40 -2.98 -12.13 1.15
C ARG A 40 -1.75 -11.28 1.41
N LEU A 41 -1.79 -10.03 0.97
CA LEU A 41 -0.71 -9.07 1.19
C LEU A 41 -0.75 -8.55 2.63
N LYS A 42 0.36 -8.72 3.34
CA LYS A 42 0.55 -8.26 4.73
C LYS A 42 1.45 -7.05 4.75
N PHE A 43 1.05 -6.03 5.51
CA PHE A 43 1.81 -4.80 5.68
C PHE A 43 1.93 -4.48 7.16
N TRP A 44 3.04 -3.86 7.55
CA TRP A 44 3.29 -3.37 8.89
C TRP A 44 3.70 -1.92 8.83
N VAL A 45 3.29 -1.14 9.83
CA VAL A 45 3.72 0.23 10.04
C VAL A 45 4.64 0.27 11.23
N ASP A 46 5.85 0.78 11.04
CA ASP A 46 6.76 1.11 12.11
C ASP A 46 6.33 2.45 12.75
N THR A 47 5.79 2.41 13.97
CA THR A 47 5.22 3.56 14.68
C THR A 47 6.26 4.64 14.98
N HIS A 48 7.51 4.24 15.20
CA HIS A 48 8.60 5.16 15.46
C HIS A 48 9.07 5.89 14.19
N SER A 49 9.24 5.17 13.09
CA SER A 49 9.77 5.73 11.85
C SER A 49 8.71 6.16 10.84
N GLY A 50 7.45 5.80 11.05
CA GLY A 50 6.33 6.01 10.13
C GLY A 50 6.44 5.22 8.82
N ARG A 51 7.30 4.19 8.76
CA ARG A 51 7.59 3.43 7.53
C ARG A 51 6.69 2.21 7.39
N VAL A 52 6.17 2.01 6.19
CA VAL A 52 5.47 0.78 5.82
C VAL A 52 6.48 -0.27 5.35
N THR A 53 6.28 -1.53 5.75
CA THR A 53 7.08 -2.69 5.32
C THR A 53 6.17 -3.88 5.00
N SER A 54 6.63 -4.79 4.14
CA SER A 54 5.93 -6.00 3.71
C SER A 54 6.63 -7.31 4.12
N THR A 55 7.78 -7.22 4.78
CA THR A 55 8.55 -8.40 5.23
C THR A 55 8.21 -8.75 6.68
N PRO A 56 7.92 -10.04 6.99
CA PRO A 56 7.82 -10.49 8.37
C PRO A 56 9.18 -10.34 9.06
N THR A 57 9.18 -9.98 10.33
CA THR A 57 10.41 -9.84 11.13
C THR A 57 11.14 -11.18 11.27
N ASN A 58 12.46 -11.16 11.09
CA ASN A 58 13.31 -12.11 11.79
C ASN A 58 13.19 -11.79 13.29
N ASP A 59 12.60 -12.69 14.07
CA ASP A 59 12.34 -12.54 15.51
C ASP A 59 13.59 -12.24 16.36
N GLN A 60 14.79 -12.32 15.79
CA GLN A 60 16.06 -12.17 16.50
C GLN A 60 16.43 -10.72 16.88
N VAL A 61 15.74 -9.68 16.39
CA VAL A 61 16.10 -8.27 16.67
C VAL A 61 15.18 -7.61 17.72
N ASN A 62 14.10 -8.26 18.15
CA ASN A 62 13.02 -7.62 18.92
C ASN A 62 13.09 -7.76 20.45
N THR A 63 14.19 -8.25 21.04
CA THR A 63 14.24 -8.52 22.49
C THR A 63 14.41 -7.29 23.39
N LEU A 64 14.63 -6.07 22.85
CA LEU A 64 14.99 -4.90 23.68
C LEU A 64 14.08 -3.66 23.54
N LEU A 65 13.14 -3.62 22.59
CA LEU A 65 12.24 -2.49 22.39
C LEU A 65 10.81 -3.02 22.22
N LYS A 66 9.83 -2.42 22.91
CA LYS A 66 8.39 -2.65 22.66
C LYS A 66 8.17 -2.69 21.15
N ALA A 67 7.60 -3.78 20.63
CA ALA A 67 7.50 -4.02 19.20
C ALA A 67 6.96 -2.77 18.50
N PRO A 68 7.80 -1.99 17.80
CA PRO A 68 7.44 -0.66 17.32
C PRO A 68 6.66 -0.76 16.01
N ARG A 69 5.96 -1.89 15.78
CA ARG A 69 5.32 -2.21 14.51
C ARG A 69 3.91 -2.71 14.73
N VAL A 70 2.99 -2.07 14.02
CA VAL A 70 1.57 -2.43 13.97
C VAL A 70 1.31 -3.14 12.65
N GLU A 71 0.68 -4.31 12.72
CA GLU A 71 0.19 -5.02 11.53
C GLU A 71 -1.07 -4.34 11.00
N LEU A 72 -1.11 -4.10 9.69
CA LEU A 72 -2.27 -3.58 9.00
C LEU A 72 -3.19 -4.71 8.55
N PRO A 73 -4.50 -4.45 8.38
CA PRO A 73 -5.42 -5.40 7.79
C PRO A 73 -4.90 -5.94 6.46
N HIS A 74 -5.03 -7.25 6.27
CA HIS A 74 -4.57 -7.91 5.06
C HIS A 74 -5.39 -7.46 3.87
N VAL A 75 -4.73 -7.30 2.73
CA VAL A 75 -5.43 -7.07 1.46
C VAL A 75 -5.42 -8.35 0.66
N GLU A 76 -6.61 -8.85 0.37
CA GLU A 76 -6.82 -10.02 -0.49
C GLU A 76 -6.82 -9.60 -1.95
N VAL A 77 -5.86 -10.09 -2.73
CA VAL A 77 -5.70 -9.74 -4.14
C VAL A 77 -6.02 -10.97 -5.00
N PRO A 78 -7.01 -10.93 -5.91
CA PRO A 78 -7.40 -12.08 -6.73
C PRO A 78 -6.45 -12.32 -7.91
N ILE A 79 -5.20 -12.68 -7.61
CA ILE A 79 -4.09 -12.80 -8.57
C ILE A 79 -4.39 -13.76 -9.72
N ARG A 80 -5.11 -14.86 -9.48
CA ARG A 80 -5.46 -15.81 -10.55
C ARG A 80 -6.45 -15.20 -11.54
N SER A 81 -7.38 -14.36 -11.07
CA SER A 81 -8.32 -13.66 -11.94
C SER A 81 -7.58 -12.66 -12.82
N PHE A 82 -6.73 -11.83 -12.21
CA PHE A 82 -5.91 -10.86 -12.94
C PHE A 82 -4.97 -11.52 -13.96
N ALA A 83 -4.35 -12.64 -13.60
CA ALA A 83 -3.48 -13.38 -14.50
C ALA A 83 -4.22 -14.01 -15.68
N LYS A 84 -5.51 -14.37 -15.53
CA LYS A 84 -6.34 -14.88 -16.63
C LYS A 84 -6.78 -13.78 -17.59
N SER A 85 -6.98 -12.57 -17.10
CA SER A 85 -7.38 -11.41 -17.89
C SER A 85 -6.22 -10.75 -18.65
N ASN A 86 -4.99 -11.22 -18.44
CA ASN A 86 -3.78 -10.66 -19.05
C ASN A 86 -2.97 -11.75 -19.76
N ASP A 87 -2.36 -11.42 -20.90
CA ASP A 87 -1.39 -12.33 -21.54
C ASP A 87 -0.04 -12.30 -20.80
N MET A 88 0.12 -13.20 -19.83
CA MET A 88 1.32 -13.29 -19.00
C MET A 88 2.58 -13.73 -19.76
N THR A 89 2.44 -14.21 -21.01
CA THR A 89 3.59 -14.57 -21.84
C THR A 89 4.27 -13.33 -22.43
N MET A 90 3.53 -12.23 -22.58
CA MET A 90 3.99 -11.00 -23.21
C MET A 90 4.34 -9.91 -22.19
N PRO A 91 5.40 -9.10 -22.42
CA PRO A 91 5.75 -7.99 -21.53
C PRO A 91 4.60 -7.00 -21.28
N ALA A 92 3.74 -6.78 -22.27
CA ALA A 92 2.58 -5.90 -22.12
C ALA A 92 1.53 -6.46 -21.16
N GLY A 93 1.19 -7.75 -21.26
CA GLY A 93 0.24 -8.37 -20.34
C GLY A 93 0.79 -8.50 -18.92
N ARG A 94 2.11 -8.70 -18.75
CA ARG A 94 2.75 -8.62 -17.41
C ARG A 94 2.62 -7.23 -16.79
N ARG A 95 2.75 -6.15 -17.57
CA ARG A 95 2.50 -4.79 -17.08
C ARG A 95 1.03 -4.57 -16.74
N GLY A 96 0.11 -5.07 -17.56
CA GLY A 96 -1.33 -5.04 -17.28
C GLY A 96 -1.68 -5.75 -15.98
N PHE A 97 -1.09 -6.92 -15.71
CA PHE A 97 -1.24 -7.63 -14.44
C PHE A 97 -0.80 -6.79 -13.23
N VAL A 98 0.41 -6.22 -13.28
CA VAL A 98 0.93 -5.36 -12.19
C VAL A 98 0.02 -4.15 -11.97
N HIS A 99 -0.48 -3.56 -13.05
CA HIS A 99 -1.44 -2.47 -12.98
C HIS A 99 -2.74 -2.90 -12.27
N SER A 100 -3.34 -4.03 -12.67
CA SER A 100 -4.55 -4.56 -12.00
C SER A 100 -4.34 -4.80 -10.50
N VAL A 101 -3.17 -5.32 -10.10
CA VAL A 101 -2.83 -5.51 -8.69
C VAL A 101 -2.73 -4.17 -7.96
N LEU A 102 -2.03 -3.20 -8.53
CA LEU A 102 -1.87 -1.87 -7.94
C LEU A 102 -3.22 -1.16 -7.79
N THR A 103 -4.05 -1.15 -8.83
CA THR A 103 -5.39 -0.56 -8.80
C THR A 103 -6.25 -1.21 -7.72
N HIS A 104 -6.27 -2.55 -7.66
CA HIS A 104 -7.03 -3.26 -6.63
C HIS A 104 -6.55 -2.90 -5.21
N LEU A 105 -5.23 -2.86 -5.00
CA LEU A 105 -4.64 -2.46 -3.72
C LEU A 105 -5.02 -1.03 -3.35
N ILE A 106 -4.98 -0.09 -4.31
CA ILE A 106 -5.37 1.31 -4.11
C ILE A 106 -6.83 1.38 -3.64
N THR A 107 -7.74 0.75 -4.37
CA THR A 107 -9.17 0.77 -4.05
C THR A 107 -9.44 0.12 -2.69
N ALA A 108 -8.82 -1.03 -2.39
CA ALA A 108 -8.97 -1.72 -1.12
C ALA A 108 -8.43 -0.90 0.06
N GLN A 109 -7.24 -0.32 -0.07
CA GLN A 109 -6.64 0.50 0.98
C GLN A 109 -7.40 1.80 1.21
N TRP A 110 -7.88 2.44 0.14
CA TRP A 110 -8.60 3.71 0.22
C TRP A 110 -10.01 3.57 0.81
N SER A 111 -10.68 2.46 0.52
CA SER A 111 -12.03 2.17 1.01
C SER A 111 -12.06 1.45 2.36
N SER A 112 -10.89 1.10 2.92
CA SER A 112 -10.82 0.29 4.13
C SER A 112 -11.38 1.03 5.34
N GLU A 113 -12.40 0.45 5.96
CA GLU A 113 -12.92 0.90 7.26
C GLU A 113 -12.07 0.35 8.41
N VAL A 114 -10.81 0.79 8.48
CA VAL A 114 -9.93 0.42 9.60
C VAL A 114 -10.19 1.34 10.78
N GLU A 115 -10.46 0.78 11.95
CA GLU A 115 -10.39 1.49 13.22
C GLU A 115 -8.93 1.49 13.70
N LEU A 116 -8.24 2.62 13.50
CA LEU A 116 -6.80 2.74 13.69
C LEU A 116 -6.38 2.48 15.15
N ASP A 117 -7.21 2.91 16.10
CA ASP A 117 -7.05 2.68 17.53
C ASP A 117 -7.12 1.18 17.88
N LYS A 118 -8.03 0.42 17.25
CA LYS A 118 -8.15 -1.03 17.47
C LYS A 118 -6.94 -1.82 17.01
N ILE A 119 -6.23 -1.35 15.98
CA ILE A 119 -4.98 -1.98 15.53
C ILE A 119 -3.75 -1.43 16.26
N GLY A 120 -3.92 -0.44 17.15
CA GLY A 120 -2.83 0.11 17.97
C GLY A 120 -2.08 1.27 17.32
N LEU A 121 -2.65 1.93 16.31
CA LEU A 121 -2.16 3.20 15.76
C LEU A 121 -2.85 4.37 16.45
N THR A 122 -2.06 5.24 17.08
CA THR A 122 -2.54 6.46 17.70
C THR A 122 -2.55 7.62 16.70
N THR A 123 -3.24 8.72 17.04
CA THR A 123 -3.19 9.96 16.25
C THR A 123 -1.76 10.51 16.13
N GLU A 124 -0.92 10.31 17.14
CA GLU A 124 0.50 10.71 17.09
C GLU A 124 1.27 9.92 16.04
N ASP A 125 1.04 8.61 15.97
CA ASP A 125 1.63 7.75 14.93
C ASP A 125 1.20 8.19 13.54
N CYS A 126 -0.09 8.50 13.35
CA CYS A 126 -0.60 9.03 12.09
C CYS A 126 0.01 10.37 11.71
N ASN A 127 0.22 11.26 12.68
CA ASN A 127 0.92 12.53 12.47
C ASN A 127 2.40 12.32 12.09
N ASN A 128 3.07 11.33 12.69
CA ASN A 128 4.42 10.95 12.33
C ASN A 128 4.47 10.45 10.88
N ILE A 129 3.63 9.50 10.49
CA ILE A 129 3.51 9.00 9.11
C ILE A 129 3.26 10.16 8.15
N ARG A 130 2.29 11.01 8.45
CA ARG A 130 1.94 12.21 7.67
C ARG A 130 3.17 13.09 7.44
N SER A 131 3.93 13.41 8.50
CA SER A 131 5.15 14.21 8.39
C SER A 131 6.21 13.59 7.45
N LYS A 132 6.33 12.26 7.46
CA LYS A 132 7.27 11.54 6.58
C LYS A 132 6.81 11.57 5.13
N LEU A 133 5.52 11.40 4.85
CA LEU A 133 4.99 11.48 3.49
C LEU A 133 5.15 12.87 2.86
N PHE A 134 5.18 13.93 3.68
CA PHE A 134 5.46 15.28 3.20
C PHE A 134 6.91 15.50 2.77
N THR A 135 7.83 14.65 3.21
CA THR A 135 9.26 14.81 2.96
C THR A 135 9.69 13.91 1.80
N PRO A 136 10.08 14.45 0.63
CA PRO A 136 10.60 13.65 -0.46
C PRO A 136 11.88 12.92 -0.03
N LYS A 137 12.01 11.66 -0.45
CA LYS A 137 13.17 10.84 -0.12
C LYS A 137 14.02 10.60 -1.36
N VAL A 138 15.26 11.11 -1.34
CA VAL A 138 16.21 10.89 -2.42
C VAL A 138 16.81 9.49 -2.28
N THR A 139 16.74 8.71 -3.36
CA THR A 139 17.32 7.38 -3.45
C THR A 139 18.20 7.27 -4.71
N PRO A 140 19.06 6.25 -4.81
CA PRO A 140 19.83 6.01 -6.04
C PRO A 140 18.97 5.81 -7.31
N ARG A 141 17.68 5.49 -7.15
CA ARG A 141 16.73 5.28 -8.26
C ARG A 141 15.91 6.52 -8.60
N GLY A 142 16.10 7.62 -7.86
CA GLY A 142 15.34 8.85 -8.00
C GLY A 142 14.67 9.27 -6.70
N THR A 143 13.77 10.24 -6.80
CA THR A 143 13.07 10.82 -5.65
C THR A 143 11.73 10.13 -5.43
N GLU A 144 11.58 9.52 -4.27
CA GLU A 144 10.30 8.98 -3.80
C GLU A 144 9.46 10.13 -3.22
N CYS A 145 8.29 10.38 -3.78
CA CYS A 145 7.42 11.49 -3.39
C CYS A 145 5.96 11.04 -3.29
N ALA A 146 5.46 10.88 -2.06
CA ALA A 146 4.10 10.43 -1.81
C ALA A 146 3.03 11.38 -2.42
N LYS A 147 3.32 12.69 -2.49
CA LYS A 147 2.44 13.65 -3.16
C LYS A 147 2.29 13.37 -4.66
N GLN A 148 3.35 12.91 -5.32
CA GLN A 148 3.29 12.52 -6.74
C GLN A 148 2.54 11.20 -6.92
N VAL A 149 2.75 10.23 -6.03
CA VAL A 149 1.98 8.96 -6.04
C VAL A 149 0.48 9.24 -5.87
N LEU A 150 0.12 10.12 -4.91
CA LEU A 150 -1.27 10.52 -4.71
C LEU A 150 -1.89 11.12 -5.98
N ALA A 151 -1.21 12.11 -6.59
CA ALA A 151 -1.75 12.86 -7.72
C ALA A 151 -1.79 12.06 -9.03
N ASN A 152 -0.77 11.24 -9.29
CA ASN A 152 -0.56 10.63 -10.60
C ASN A 152 -0.88 9.14 -10.65
N VAL A 153 -1.09 8.49 -9.49
CA VAL A 153 -1.34 7.05 -9.41
C VAL A 153 -2.64 6.78 -8.66
N ILE A 154 -2.75 7.24 -7.41
CA ILE A 154 -3.90 6.92 -6.56
C ILE A 154 -5.18 7.57 -7.08
N ILE A 155 -5.18 8.89 -7.26
CA ILE A 155 -6.40 9.61 -7.70
C ILE A 155 -6.89 9.13 -9.07
N PRO A 156 -6.04 8.98 -10.11
CA PRO A 156 -6.48 8.44 -11.39
C PRO A 156 -7.09 7.04 -11.25
N ALA A 157 -6.45 6.13 -10.51
CA ALA A 157 -6.98 4.79 -10.28
C ALA A 157 -8.36 4.80 -9.61
N LEU A 158 -8.55 5.67 -8.61
CA LEU A 158 -9.85 5.82 -7.94
C LEU A 158 -10.92 6.42 -8.86
N VAL A 159 -10.56 7.29 -9.80
CA VAL A 159 -11.51 7.90 -10.75
C VAL A 159 -11.90 6.94 -11.87
N GLU A 160 -10.95 6.17 -12.40
CA GLU A 160 -11.19 5.18 -13.46
C GLU A 160 -12.04 4.00 -12.98
N ASP A 161 -11.90 3.59 -11.72
CA ASP A 161 -12.68 2.50 -11.11
C ASP A 161 -13.97 2.99 -10.40
N MET A 162 -14.28 4.29 -10.41
CA MET A 162 -15.56 4.76 -9.88
C MET A 162 -16.71 4.22 -10.76
N PRO A 163 -17.69 3.49 -10.20
CA PRO A 163 -18.90 3.19 -10.96
C PRO A 163 -19.50 4.52 -11.42
N ALA A 164 -19.97 4.58 -12.66
CA ALA A 164 -20.33 5.81 -13.40
C ALA A 164 -21.37 6.76 -12.74
N GLY A 165 -21.83 6.46 -11.52
CA GLY A 165 -22.74 7.29 -10.72
C GLY A 165 -22.13 7.97 -9.49
N SER A 166 -20.89 7.67 -9.09
CA SER A 166 -20.30 8.23 -7.87
C SER A 166 -19.64 9.59 -8.13
N LYS A 167 -20.43 10.64 -8.35
CA LYS A 167 -19.90 12.00 -8.31
C LYS A 167 -19.55 12.33 -6.85
N ILE A 168 -18.27 12.51 -6.59
CA ILE A 168 -17.78 13.10 -5.34
C ILE A 168 -18.34 14.53 -5.27
N HIS A 169 -19.24 14.76 -4.30
CA HIS A 169 -19.75 16.08 -3.94
C HIS A 169 -18.79 16.79 -2.98
#